data_AF-A0A7J7QZ04-F1
#
_entry.id   AF-A0A7J7QZ04-F1
#
_cell.length_a   1.000
_cell.length_b   1.000
_cell.length_c   1.000
_cell.angle_alpha   90.00
_cell.angle_beta   90.00
_cell.angle_gamma   90.00
#
_symmetry.space_group_name_H-M   'P 1'
#
loop_
_entity.id
_entity.type
_entity.pdbx_description
1 polymer ?
#
loop_
_entity_poly.entity_id
_entity_poly.type
_entity_poly.pdbx_seq_one_letter_code
_entity_poly.pdbx_strand_id
1 'polypeptide(L)'
;MERIEGVAVGRCASSPYLRPLTLHYRQNGTQKSWDFMKTHDSVTILLFNSSQRSLVLVKQFRPGEAGQSGARGKGTPGRTEAR
;
A
#
# COMPACT_ATOMS: atom_id res chain seq x y z
N MET A 1 11.92 -3.96 -27.56
CA MET A 1 11.86 -3.34 -26.22
C MET A 1 11.18 -2.00 -26.37
N GLU A 2 10.10 -1.73 -25.64
CA GLU A 2 9.42 -0.43 -25.70
C GLU A 2 10.24 0.65 -24.99
N ARG A 3 10.31 1.85 -25.59
CA ARG A 3 11.05 3.00 -25.07
C ARG A 3 10.11 3.86 -24.24
N ILE A 4 10.34 3.91 -22.92
CA ILE A 4 9.57 4.76 -22.00
C ILE A 4 10.36 6.04 -21.73
N GLU A 5 9.75 7.21 -21.95
CA GLU A 5 10.34 8.52 -21.70
C GLU A 5 9.39 9.42 -20.89
N GLY A 6 9.92 10.44 -20.21
CA GLY A 6 9.10 11.44 -19.52
C GLY A 6 8.47 10.99 -18.20
N VAL A 7 9.07 10.03 -17.50
CA VAL A 7 8.58 9.57 -16.19
C VAL A 7 8.85 10.63 -15.12
N ALA A 8 7.80 11.06 -14.41
CA ALA A 8 7.89 11.99 -13.29
C ALA A 8 7.11 11.46 -12.08
N VAL A 9 7.62 11.77 -10.87
CA VAL A 9 6.97 11.43 -9.60
C VAL A 9 6.38 12.70 -9.00
N GLY A 10 5.11 12.66 -8.59
CA GLY A 10 4.40 13.78 -8.00
C GLY A 10 3.72 13.40 -6.68
N ARG A 11 3.25 14.40 -5.93
CA ARG A 11 2.45 14.19 -4.71
C ARG A 11 1.09 13.59 -5.07
N CYS A 12 0.72 12.50 -4.40
CA CYS A 12 -0.61 11.89 -4.50
C CYS A 12 -1.57 12.53 -3.47
N ALA A 13 -1.85 13.82 -3.62
CA ALA A 13 -2.59 14.60 -2.62
C ALA A 13 -4.12 14.47 -2.73
N SER A 14 -4.64 14.31 -3.95
CA SER A 14 -6.10 14.32 -4.23
C SER A 14 -6.49 13.20 -5.19
N SER A 15 -6.17 11.95 -4.84
CA SER A 15 -6.59 10.80 -5.64
C SER A 15 -7.97 10.30 -5.19
N PRO A 16 -8.89 10.02 -6.14
CA PRO A 16 -10.19 9.44 -5.81
C PRO A 16 -10.07 7.97 -5.36
N TYR A 17 -8.97 7.30 -5.70
CA TYR A 17 -8.73 5.88 -5.41
C TYR A 17 -7.76 5.67 -4.23
N LEU A 18 -6.74 6.52 -4.13
CA LEU A 18 -5.68 6.42 -3.14
C LEU A 18 -5.86 7.56 -2.14
N ARG A 19 -6.38 7.24 -0.96
CA ARG A 19 -6.54 8.19 0.14
C ARG A 19 -5.56 7.85 1.26
N PRO A 20 -4.32 8.36 1.23
CA PRO A 20 -3.36 8.18 2.31
C PRO A 20 -3.81 8.94 3.56
N LEU A 21 -3.65 8.32 4.72
CA LEU A 21 -3.99 8.87 6.02
C LEU A 21 -2.86 8.59 7.01
N THR A 22 -2.66 9.49 7.95
CA THR A 22 -1.75 9.31 9.09
C THR A 22 -2.57 9.24 10.36
N LEU A 23 -2.46 8.13 11.09
CA LEU A 23 -3.03 7.95 12.42
C LEU A 23 -2.01 8.42 13.47
N HIS A 24 -2.39 9.41 14.29
CA HIS A 24 -1.61 9.83 15.45
C HIS A 24 -2.25 9.29 16.73
N TYR A 25 -1.48 8.59 17.55
CA TYR A 25 -1.98 7.99 18.79
C TYR A 25 -0.90 7.95 19.87
N ARG A 26 -1.33 7.81 21.12
CA ARG A 26 -0.42 7.64 22.26
C ARG A 26 -0.54 6.23 22.81
N GLN A 27 0.58 5.53 22.92
CA GLN A 27 0.64 4.19 23.51
C GLN A 27 1.67 4.19 24.62
N ASN A 28 1.24 3.84 25.84
CA ASN A 28 2.09 3.80 27.03
C ASN A 28 2.87 5.10 27.28
N GLY A 29 2.22 6.24 27.05
CA GLY A 29 2.86 7.55 27.23
C GLY A 29 3.58 8.08 26.01
N THR A 30 3.96 7.21 25.06
CA THR A 30 4.75 7.55 23.88
C THR A 30 3.87 7.93 22.70
N GLN A 31 4.17 9.07 22.08
CA GLN A 31 3.52 9.51 20.85
C GLN A 31 3.97 8.63 19.67
N LYS A 32 3.01 8.16 18.88
CA LYS A 32 3.22 7.33 17.69
C LYS A 32 2.42 7.87 16.51
N SER A 33 2.94 7.63 15.32
CA SER A 33 2.30 7.95 14.05
C SER A 33 2.36 6.71 13.14
N TRP A 34 1.28 6.45 12.40
CA TRP A 34 1.23 5.34 11.46
C TRP A 34 0.50 5.74 10.18
N ASP A 35 1.14 5.51 9.03
CA ASP A 35 0.57 5.81 7.72
C ASP A 35 -0.16 4.58 7.16
N PHE A 36 -1.35 4.80 6.61
CA PHE A 36 -2.18 3.76 6.02
C PHE A 36 -3.01 4.31 4.86
N MET A 37 -3.49 3.41 3.99
CA MET A 37 -4.40 3.75 2.90
C MET A 37 -5.83 3.47 3.31
N LYS A 38 -6.73 4.44 3.14
CA LYS A 38 -8.16 4.18 3.27
C LYS A 38 -8.63 3.38 2.06
N THR A 39 -8.96 2.11 2.28
CA THR A 39 -9.58 1.24 1.28
C THR A 39 -11.09 1.46 1.23
N HIS A 40 -11.69 1.17 0.08
CA HIS A 40 -13.14 1.06 -0.03
C HIS A 40 -13.61 -0.27 0.59
N ASP A 41 -14.87 -0.32 0.99
CA ASP A 41 -15.48 -1.56 1.47
C ASP A 41 -15.48 -2.61 0.35
N SER A 42 -15.09 -3.84 0.68
CA SER A 42 -14.98 -4.93 -0.28
C SER A 42 -15.52 -6.23 0.29
N VAL A 43 -16.07 -7.07 -0.58
CA VAL A 43 -16.50 -8.43 -0.23
C VAL A 43 -15.61 -9.46 -0.91
N THR A 44 -15.41 -10.59 -0.23
CA THR A 44 -14.72 -11.76 -0.77
C THR A 44 -15.61 -12.98 -0.55
N ILE A 45 -15.88 -13.72 -1.62
CA ILE A 45 -16.76 -14.89 -1.60
C ILE A 45 -15.90 -16.15 -1.79
N LEU A 46 -16.12 -17.14 -0.93
CA LEU A 46 -15.58 -18.49 -1.12
C LEU A 46 -16.65 -19.34 -1.80
N LEU A 47 -16.37 -19.78 -3.03
CA LEU A 47 -17.26 -20.64 -3.79
C LEU A 47 -16.64 -22.03 -3.96
N PHE A 48 -17.31 -23.04 -3.42
CA PHE A 48 -16.88 -24.44 -3.50
C PHE A 48 -17.75 -25.23 -4.50
N ASN A 49 -17.09 -25.87 -5.46
CA ASN A 49 -17.72 -26.83 -6.36
C ASN A 49 -17.66 -28.22 -5.73
N SER A 50 -18.81 -28.72 -5.26
CA SER A 50 -18.90 -30.02 -4.58
C SER A 50 -18.64 -31.21 -5.50
N SER A 51 -19.05 -31.15 -6.77
CA SER A 51 -18.84 -32.22 -7.74
C SER A 51 -17.36 -32.45 -8.05
N GLN A 52 -16.57 -31.37 -8.13
CA GLN A 52 -15.13 -31.43 -8.43
C GLN A 52 -14.25 -31.30 -7.19
N ARG A 53 -14.84 -31.11 -6.01
CA ARG A 53 -14.16 -30.86 -4.73
C ARG A 53 -13.10 -29.76 -4.84
N SER A 54 -13.44 -28.66 -5.51
CA SER A 54 -12.52 -27.57 -5.83
C SER A 54 -13.07 -26.19 -5.46
N LEU A 55 -12.17 -25.23 -5.22
CA LEU A 55 -12.55 -23.82 -5.04
C LEU A 55 -12.52 -23.10 -6.38
N VAL A 56 -13.53 -22.27 -6.62
CA VAL A 56 -13.58 -21.40 -7.80
C VAL A 56 -12.82 -20.12 -7.48
N LEU A 57 -11.77 -19.85 -8.26
CA LEU A 57 -10.92 -18.67 -8.14
C LEU A 57 -10.91 -17.88 -9.45
N VAL A 58 -10.63 -16.59 -9.37
CA VAL A 58 -10.49 -15.71 -10.54
C VAL A 58 -9.04 -15.29 -10.72
N LYS A 59 -8.58 -15.23 -11.97
CA LYS A 59 -7.27 -14.67 -12.34
C LYS A 59 -7.49 -13.31 -13.00
N GLN A 60 -6.93 -12.26 -12.40
CA GLN A 60 -7.04 -10.89 -12.90
C GLN A 60 -5.71 -10.16 -12.68
N PHE A 61 -5.33 -9.30 -13.62
CA PHE A 61 -4.10 -8.51 -13.53
C PHE A 61 -4.25 -7.43 -12.45
N ARG A 62 -3.22 -7.26 -11.62
CA ARG A 62 -3.15 -6.24 -10.55
C ARG A 62 -1.98 -5.28 -10.83
N PRO A 63 -2.23 -4.11 -11.43
CA PRO A 63 -1.17 -3.19 -11.88
C PRO A 63 -0.26 -2.66 -10.75
N GLY A 64 -0.76 -2.56 -9.51
CA GLY A 64 -0.05 -1.90 -8.40
C GLY A 64 1.14 -2.67 -7.83
N GLU A 65 1.29 -3.96 -8.15
CA GLU A 65 2.34 -4.80 -7.57
C GLU A 65 3.66 -4.79 -8.37
N ALA A 66 3.64 -4.26 -9.59
CA ALA A 66 4.81 -4.23 -10.48
C ALA A 66 5.92 -3.26 -10.05
N GLY A 67 5.65 -2.33 -9.13
CA GLY A 67 6.54 -1.20 -8.80
C GLY A 67 7.48 -1.36 -7.60
N GLN A 68 7.49 -2.48 -6.87
CA GLN A 68 8.20 -2.56 -5.57
C GLN A 68 9.72 -2.81 -5.64
N SER A 69 10.33 -2.88 -6.82
CA SER A 69 11.79 -3.02 -6.95
C SER A 69 12.44 -1.65 -7.20
N GLY A 70 12.57 -0.82 -6.16
CA GLY A 70 13.22 0.48 -6.37
C GLY A 70 13.17 1.50 -5.24
N ALA A 71 13.34 1.12 -3.98
CA ALA A 71 13.54 2.11 -2.91
C ALA A 71 14.28 1.53 -1.69
N ARG A 72 15.54 1.09 -1.86
CA ARG A 72 16.45 0.90 -0.71
C ARG A 72 17.17 2.23 -0.44
N GLY A 73 16.43 3.21 0.08
CA GLY A 73 17.00 4.46 0.60
C GLY A 73 17.72 4.18 1.92
N LYS A 74 19.01 4.53 1.98
CA LYS A 74 19.84 4.47 3.20
C LYS A 74 19.18 5.28 4.31
N GLY A 75 19.01 4.66 5.48
CA GLY A 75 18.54 5.35 6.68
C GLY A 75 19.47 6.50 7.06
N THR A 76 18.91 7.69 7.21
CA THR A 76 19.59 8.84 7.83
C THR A 76 19.58 8.62 9.36
N PRO A 77 20.71 8.72 10.07
CA PRO A 77 20.72 8.56 11.52
C PRO A 77 19.92 9.69 12.17
N GLY A 78 19.07 9.34 13.14
CA GLY A 78 18.32 10.28 13.94
C GLY A 78 19.24 11.28 14.64
N ARG A 79 18.96 12.57 14.42
CA ARG A 79 19.52 13.67 15.18
C ARG A 79 18.82 13.71 16.53
N THR A 80 19.46 13.18 17.57
CA THR A 80 19.04 13.40 18.96
C THR A 80 19.35 14.86 19.30
N GLU A 81 18.34 15.73 19.29
CA GLU A 81 18.45 17.05 19.89
C GLU A 81 18.06 16.98 21.37
N ALA A 82 18.88 17.64 22.17
CA ALA A 82 18.87 17.70 23.61
C ALA A 82 17.57 18.28 24.20
N ARG A 83 17.12 17.68 25.31
CA ARG A 83 16.78 18.35 26.56
C ARG A 83 16.64 17.35 27.69
#